data_AF-A0A1E3R7R4-F1
#
_entry.id   AF-A0A1E3R7R4-F1
#
_cell.length_a   1.000
_cell.length_b   1.000
_cell.length_c   1.000
_cell.angle_alpha   90.00
_cell.angle_beta   90.00
_cell.angle_gamma   90.00
#
_symmetry.space_group_name_H-M   'P 1'
#
loop_
_entity.id
_entity.type
_entity.pdbx_description
1 polymer ?
#
loop_
_entity_poly.entity_id
_entity_poly.type
_entity_poly.pdbx_seq_one_letter_code
_entity_poly.pdbx_strand_id
1 'polypeptide(L)'
;MSETMPPPVDPAIHRAVQTVYTTNLGLPEEWTQAHRADFIDAEVDKITWMARATAATLGERSIQDWTRRHGGHLPNLSTQGALRAQARAQAVRQVLSTELYELIIDPDTN
;
A
#
# COMPACT_ATOMS: atom_id res chain seq x y z
N MET A 1 -24.97 -13.98 -4.65
CA MET A 1 -23.60 -14.12 -4.14
C MET A 1 -22.85 -12.92 -4.66
N SER A 2 -22.63 -11.90 -3.83
CA SER A 2 -21.94 -10.69 -4.27
C SER A 2 -20.47 -11.01 -4.39
N GLU A 3 -19.98 -11.15 -5.62
CA GLU A 3 -18.56 -11.19 -5.92
C GLU A 3 -17.90 -10.03 -5.20
N THR A 4 -17.03 -10.38 -4.25
CA THR A 4 -16.18 -9.41 -3.56
C THR A 4 -15.14 -8.99 -4.59
N MET A 5 -15.55 -8.13 -5.52
CA MET A 5 -14.65 -7.47 -6.45
C MET A 5 -13.58 -6.81 -5.57
N PRO A 6 -12.29 -7.18 -5.72
CA PRO A 6 -11.25 -6.53 -4.96
C PRO A 6 -11.41 -5.03 -5.22
N PRO A 7 -11.44 -4.18 -4.18
CA PRO A 7 -11.57 -2.75 -4.38
C PRO A 7 -10.46 -2.30 -5.33
N PRO A 8 -10.66 -1.26 -6.15
CA PRO A 8 -9.73 -0.91 -7.21
C PRO A 8 -8.31 -0.80 -6.67
N VAL A 9 -7.41 -1.47 -7.38
CA VAL A 9 -5.96 -1.41 -7.16
C VAL A 9 -5.52 0.05 -7.11
N ASP A 10 -4.68 0.39 -6.15
CA ASP A 10 -4.14 1.75 -6.08
C ASP A 10 -3.13 1.94 -7.23
N PRO A 11 -3.38 2.86 -8.18
CA PRO A 11 -2.51 3.02 -9.35
C PRO A 11 -1.09 3.43 -8.97
N ALA A 12 -0.88 4.03 -7.78
CA ALA A 12 0.44 4.34 -7.27
C ALA A 12 1.21 3.08 -6.87
N ILE A 13 0.53 2.09 -6.25
CA ILE A 13 1.12 0.80 -5.87
C ILE A 13 1.53 0.05 -7.14
N HIS A 14 0.63 -0.05 -8.13
CA HIS A 14 0.92 -0.76 -9.38
C HIS A 14 2.17 -0.19 -10.08
N ARG A 15 2.25 1.14 -10.23
CA ARG A 15 3.42 1.78 -10.85
C ARG A 15 4.71 1.52 -10.08
N ALA A 16 4.65 1.55 -8.74
CA ALA A 16 5.83 1.31 -7.90
C ALA A 16 6.34 -0.13 -8.04
N VAL A 17 5.46 -1.12 -7.89
CA VAL A 17 5.79 -2.55 -8.04
C VAL A 17 6.36 -2.83 -9.42
N GLN A 18 5.68 -2.36 -10.47
CA GLN A 18 6.14 -2.53 -11.85
C GLN A 18 7.53 -1.92 -12.06
N THR A 19 7.79 -0.73 -11.52
CA THR A 19 9.11 -0.07 -11.67
C THR A 19 10.20 -0.86 -10.94
N VAL A 20 9.94 -1.32 -9.72
CA VAL A 20 10.92 -2.06 -8.91
C VAL A 20 11.32 -3.37 -9.57
N TYR A 21 10.35 -4.17 -10.02
CA TYR A 21 10.65 -5.47 -10.65
C TYR A 21 11.20 -5.36 -12.07
N THR A 22 10.88 -4.30 -12.82
CA THR A 22 11.45 -4.11 -14.17
C THR A 22 12.81 -3.44 -14.18
N THR A 23 13.19 -2.72 -13.10
CA THR A 23 14.41 -1.90 -13.07
C THR A 23 15.44 -2.37 -12.04
N ASN A 24 15.03 -2.81 -10.85
CA ASN A 24 15.93 -3.05 -9.72
C ASN A 24 16.09 -4.54 -9.38
N LEU A 25 14.98 -5.26 -9.18
CA LEU A 25 15.03 -6.67 -8.76
C LEU A 25 15.18 -7.63 -9.96
N GLY A 26 14.70 -7.22 -11.13
CA GLY A 26 14.60 -8.09 -12.29
C GLY A 26 13.51 -9.16 -12.12
N LEU A 27 13.02 -9.68 -13.24
CA LEU A 27 12.18 -10.88 -13.29
C LEU A 27 12.90 -11.93 -14.14
N PRO A 28 12.70 -13.23 -13.87
CA PRO A 28 13.40 -14.28 -14.60
C PRO A 28 13.19 -14.17 -16.11
N GLU A 29 14.28 -14.30 -16.87
CA GLU A 29 14.25 -14.06 -18.32
C GLU A 29 13.38 -15.10 -19.03
N GLU A 30 13.34 -16.34 -18.53
CA GLU A 30 12.54 -17.43 -19.06
C GLU A 30 11.03 -17.26 -18.85
N TRP A 31 10.62 -16.33 -17.98
CA TRP A 31 9.19 -16.06 -17.80
C TRP A 31 8.60 -15.36 -19.02
N THR A 32 7.47 -15.88 -19.49
CA THR A 32 6.67 -15.25 -20.52
C THR A 32 6.13 -13.90 -20.03
N GLN A 33 5.79 -13.01 -20.97
CA GLN A 33 5.21 -11.71 -20.62
C GLN A 33 3.92 -11.85 -19.81
N ALA A 34 3.10 -12.87 -20.09
CA ALA A 34 1.89 -13.15 -19.33
C ALA A 34 2.22 -13.53 -17.88
N HIS A 35 3.18 -14.43 -17.67
CA HIS A 35 3.56 -14.87 -16.32
C HIS A 35 4.17 -13.72 -15.50
N ARG A 36 4.93 -12.82 -16.13
CA ARG A 36 5.43 -11.60 -15.49
C ARG A 36 4.29 -10.66 -15.10
N ALA A 37 3.29 -10.48 -15.95
CA ALA A 37 2.13 -9.65 -15.63
C ALA A 37 1.33 -10.22 -14.46
N ASP A 38 1.04 -11.53 -14.47
CA ASP A 38 0.31 -12.21 -13.40
C ASP A 38 1.04 -12.09 -12.04
N PHE A 39 2.38 -12.20 -12.06
CA PHE A 39 3.19 -12.00 -10.86
C PHE A 39 3.10 -10.56 -10.32
N ILE A 40 3.22 -9.56 -11.22
CA ILE A 40 3.09 -8.15 -10.83
C ILE A 40 1.71 -7.88 -10.24
N ASP A 41 0.64 -8.38 -10.87
CA ASP A 41 -0.73 -8.20 -10.38
C ASP A 41 -0.91 -8.81 -8.98
N ALA A 42 -0.38 -10.02 -8.75
CA ALA A 42 -0.42 -10.67 -7.44
C ALA A 42 0.33 -9.88 -6.36
N GLU A 43 1.52 -9.36 -6.67
CA GLU A 43 2.30 -8.52 -5.76
C GLU A 43 1.60 -7.19 -5.45
N VAL A 44 0.99 -6.58 -6.47
CA VAL A 44 0.19 -5.37 -6.33
C VAL A 44 -1.03 -5.60 -5.43
N ASP A 45 -1.71 -6.73 -5.58
CA ASP A 45 -2.84 -7.11 -4.73
C ASP A 45 -2.40 -7.32 -3.28
N LYS A 46 -1.30 -8.04 -3.04
CA LYS A 46 -0.72 -8.24 -1.71
C LYS A 46 -0.42 -6.89 -1.04
N ILE A 47 0.33 -6.03 -1.71
CA ILE A 47 0.73 -4.71 -1.19
C ILE A 47 -0.50 -3.82 -0.97
N THR A 48 -1.50 -3.91 -1.84
CA THR A 48 -2.77 -3.20 -1.68
C THR A 48 -3.51 -3.62 -0.41
N TRP A 49 -3.57 -4.92 -0.11
CA TRP A 49 -4.16 -5.40 1.14
C TRP A 49 -3.40 -4.92 2.38
N MET A 50 -2.07 -4.98 2.36
CA MET A 50 -1.23 -4.49 3.46
C MET A 50 -1.37 -2.98 3.68
N ALA A 51 -1.41 -2.19 2.61
CA ALA A 51 -1.61 -0.76 2.68
C ALA A 51 -2.99 -0.41 3.25
N ARG A 52 -4.04 -1.19 2.93
CA ARG A 52 -5.38 -0.99 3.51
C ARG A 52 -5.42 -1.27 5.00
N ALA A 53 -4.85 -2.40 5.44
CA ALA A 53 -4.79 -2.74 6.86
C ALA A 53 -4.04 -1.65 7.64
N THR A 54 -2.89 -1.22 7.13
CA THR A 54 -2.08 -0.14 7.73
C THR A 54 -2.84 1.19 7.74
N ALA A 55 -3.53 1.54 6.65
CA ALA A 55 -4.31 2.77 6.54
C ALA A 55 -5.47 2.81 7.54
N ALA A 56 -6.14 1.69 7.81
CA ALA A 56 -7.21 1.61 8.79
C ALA A 56 -6.67 1.94 10.19
N THR A 57 -5.57 1.29 10.59
CA THR A 57 -4.92 1.56 11.88
C THR A 57 -4.42 3.01 12.00
N LEU A 58 -3.77 3.54 10.96
CA LEU A 58 -3.29 4.93 10.96
C LEU A 58 -4.45 5.94 10.98
N GLY A 59 -5.56 5.64 10.30
CA GLY A 59 -6.74 6.49 10.25
C GLY A 59 -7.42 6.59 11.61
N GLU A 60 -7.59 5.46 12.31
CA GLU A 60 -8.12 5.43 13.68
C GLU A 60 -7.24 6.21 14.65
N ARG A 61 -5.91 6.00 14.60
CA ARG A 61 -4.95 6.76 15.42
C ARG A 61 -5.02 8.26 15.12
N SER A 62 -5.09 8.64 13.84
CA SER A 62 -5.17 10.05 13.44
C SER A 62 -6.43 10.74 13.96
N ILE A 63 -7.57 10.04 13.97
CA ILE A 63 -8.82 10.55 14.55
C ILE A 63 -8.69 10.69 16.07
N GLN A 64 -8.13 9.70 16.76
CA GLN A 64 -7.91 9.74 18.21
C GLN A 64 -6.97 10.90 18.61
N ASP A 65 -5.87 11.07 17.88
CA ASP A 65 -4.91 12.15 18.11
C ASP A 65 -5.54 13.52 17.87
N TRP A 66 -6.34 13.66 16.80
CA TRP A 66 -7.11 14.88 16.55
C TRP A 66 -8.07 15.16 17.71
N THR A 67 -8.86 14.17 18.13
CA THR A 67 -9.81 14.33 19.24
C THR A 67 -9.12 14.74 20.53
N ARG A 68 -7.96 14.14 20.85
CA ARG A 68 -7.17 14.53 22.02
C ARG A 68 -6.70 16.00 21.95
N ARG A 69 -6.23 16.44 20.78
CA ARG A 69 -5.75 17.82 20.56
C ARG A 69 -6.88 18.85 20.58
N HIS A 70 -8.10 18.42 20.23
CA HIS A 70 -9.29 19.26 20.18
C HIS A 70 -10.21 19.04 21.39
N GLY A 71 -9.64 18.80 22.57
CA GLY A 71 -10.38 18.80 23.84
C GLY A 71 -11.45 17.71 23.97
N GLY A 72 -11.30 16.58 23.27
CA GLY A 72 -12.26 15.47 23.30
C GLY A 72 -13.41 15.59 22.29
N HIS A 73 -13.44 16.64 21.47
CA HIS A 73 -14.42 16.75 20.40
C HIS A 73 -14.11 15.75 19.26
N LEU A 74 -15.15 15.18 18.67
CA LEU A 74 -15.00 14.33 17.48
C LEU A 74 -14.86 15.19 16.21
N PRO A 75 -13.98 14.81 15.28
CA PRO A 75 -13.86 15.52 14.00
C PRO A 75 -15.13 15.36 13.18
N ASN A 76 -15.52 16.42 12.48
CA ASN A 76 -16.61 16.34 11.51
C ASN A 76 -16.27 15.40 10.34
N LEU A 77 -17.27 15.02 9.55
CA LEU A 77 -17.10 14.05 8.45
C LEU A 77 -16.04 14.46 7.43
N SER A 78 -15.95 15.76 7.12
CA SER A 78 -14.93 16.28 6.20
C SER A 78 -13.52 16.09 6.76
N THR A 79 -13.32 16.40 8.04
CA THR A 79 -12.04 16.24 8.74
C THR A 79 -11.68 14.77 8.88
N GLN A 80 -12.63 13.90 9.21
CA GLN A 80 -12.42 12.45 9.23
C GLN A 80 -11.99 11.92 7.85
N GLY A 81 -12.63 12.40 6.78
CA GLY A 81 -12.25 12.05 5.40
C GLY A 81 -10.82 12.46 5.08
N ALA A 82 -10.42 13.68 5.43
CA ALA A 82 -9.06 14.17 5.22
C ALA A 82 -8.01 13.35 6.01
N LEU A 83 -8.28 13.05 7.29
CA LEU A 83 -7.39 12.24 8.13
C LEU A 83 -7.23 10.81 7.56
N ARG A 84 -8.32 10.18 7.10
CA ARG A 84 -8.25 8.86 6.48
C ARG A 84 -7.52 8.86 5.13
N ALA A 85 -7.71 9.91 4.33
CA ALA A 85 -6.99 10.06 3.07
C ALA A 85 -5.48 10.22 3.30
N GLN A 86 -5.08 11.03 4.29
CA GLN A 86 -3.69 11.18 4.70
C GLN A 86 -3.11 9.86 5.23
N ALA A 87 -3.85 9.15 6.08
CA ALA A 87 -3.46 7.84 6.60
C ALA A 87 -3.24 6.82 5.47
N ARG A 88 -4.10 6.83 4.44
CA ARG A 88 -3.93 5.97 3.26
C ARG A 88 -2.66 6.30 2.47
N ALA A 89 -2.40 7.58 2.20
CA ALA A 89 -1.18 8.01 1.53
C ALA A 89 0.09 7.69 2.34
N GLN A 90 0.02 7.74 3.67
CA GLN A 90 1.12 7.33 4.54
C GLN A 90 1.32 5.81 4.53
N ALA A 91 0.24 5.04 4.65
CA ALA A 91 0.27 3.59 4.62
C ALA A 91 0.86 3.04 3.32
N VAL A 92 0.45 3.57 2.17
CA VAL A 92 1.02 3.18 0.87
C VAL A 92 2.53 3.41 0.85
N ARG A 93 3.00 4.58 1.29
CA ARG A 93 4.44 4.87 1.34
C ARG A 93 5.20 3.94 2.30
N GLN A 94 4.63 3.68 3.48
CA GLN A 94 5.24 2.80 4.47
C GLN A 94 5.35 1.36 3.96
N VAL A 95 4.26 0.80 3.43
CA VAL A 95 4.24 -0.57 2.92
C VAL A 95 5.14 -0.72 1.70
N LEU A 96 5.15 0.24 0.76
CA LEU A 96 6.07 0.18 -0.38
C LEU A 96 7.53 0.25 0.08
N SER A 97 7.84 1.05 1.11
CA SER A 97 9.19 1.10 1.68
C SER A 97 9.61 -0.24 2.29
N THR A 98 8.75 -0.85 3.10
CA THR A 98 9.04 -2.14 3.75
C THR A 98 9.07 -3.28 2.72
N GLU A 99 8.02 -3.44 1.92
CA GLU A 99 7.89 -4.61 1.04
C GLU A 99 8.76 -4.53 -0.22
N LEU A 100 9.04 -3.34 -0.77
CA LEU A 100 9.80 -3.23 -2.02
C LEU A 100 11.21 -2.70 -1.83
N TYR A 101 11.43 -1.72 -0.95
CA TYR A 101 12.77 -1.13 -0.79
C TYR A 101 13.66 -1.90 0.18
N GLU A 102 13.13 -2.59 1.19
CA GLU A 102 13.96 -3.50 2.01
C GLU A 102 14.47 -4.69 1.17
N LEU A 103 13.68 -5.19 0.21
CA LEU A 103 14.15 -6.21 -0.75
C LEU A 103 15.31 -5.73 -1.64
N ILE A 104 15.44 -4.42 -1.89
CA ILE A 104 16.57 -3.85 -2.65
C ILE A 104 17.81 -3.71 -1.76
N ILE A 105 17.64 -3.50 -0.46
CA ILE A 105 18.72 -3.30 0.51
C ILE A 105 19.30 -4.64 1.00
N ASP A 106 18.67 -5.77 0.72
CA ASP A 106 19.18 -7.12 0.98
C ASP A 106 19.72 -7.79 -0.31
N PRO A 107 20.86 -7.35 -0.87
CA PRO A 107 21.60 -8.13 -1.87
C PRO A 107 22.47 -9.24 -1.23
N ASP A 108 22.49 -9.35 0.11
CA ASP A 108 23.41 -10.18 0.88
C ASP A 108 22.69 -10.86 2.07
N THR A 109 21.86 -11.85 1.76
CA THR A 109 21.76 -13.03 2.64
C THR A 109 22.66 -14.12 2.05
N ASN A 110 23.96 -13.95 2.29
CA ASN A 110 25.03 -14.92 2.07
C ASN A 110 24.95 -16.09 3.07
#